data_AF-A0A453A9Y2-F1
#
_entry.id   AF-A0A453A9Y2-F1
#
_cell.length_a   1.000
_cell.length_b   1.000
_cell.length_c   1.000
_cell.angle_alpha   90.00
_cell.angle_beta   90.00
_cell.angle_gamma   90.00
#
_symmetry.space_group_name_H-M   'P 1'
#
loop_
_entity.id
_entity.type
_entity.pdbx_description
1 polymer ?
#
loop_
_entity_poly.entity_id
_entity_poly.type
_entity_poly.pdbx_seq_one_letter_code
_entity_poly.pdbx_strand_id
1 'polypeptide(L)'
;MAWLRLQAAAAVLALTAIAGAAHGFEFHEATIDAIQLGFRNGSLTSTALVRFYLDQIGRLNPLLRAVIEVNPDALRQAACADAERGRGQPTGALHGVPVLLKDNIATRDALNTTAGSLALLGSVVRRDAGVAARLRRAGAVVLGKSNPSEWSEFRQVDNGWSARGGQTRNPYVLSSDPCGSSAGSGVAAAANMAAVTLGTDTDGSILCPSSFNSVVGIRPTLGLTSRAGVVPITPLQDTVGPICRTLSDAVHVLDAIVGYDELDAAATRVASKFIPPGGYVQFLKKDGLRGKRVGVLRGFFQSYAGTRRLRVYEQHLATMRKEGMVCIFH
;
A
#
# COMPACT_ATOMS: atom_id res chain seq x y z
N MET A 1 -61.30 20.42 -1.12
CA MET A 1 -60.54 19.47 -1.99
C MET A 1 -59.16 19.99 -2.44
N ALA A 2 -58.94 21.30 -2.61
CA ALA A 2 -57.64 21.85 -3.02
C ALA A 2 -56.53 21.71 -1.95
N TRP A 3 -56.87 21.80 -0.67
CA TRP A 3 -55.92 21.73 0.45
C TRP A 3 -55.25 20.35 0.60
N LEU A 4 -56.00 19.26 0.37
CA LEU A 4 -55.48 17.89 0.42
C LEU A 4 -54.55 17.56 -0.76
N ARG A 5 -54.74 18.21 -1.92
CA ARG A 5 -53.88 18.04 -3.10
C ARG A 5 -52.51 18.72 -2.93
N LEU A 6 -52.46 19.85 -2.23
CA LEU A 6 -51.22 20.57 -1.90
C LEU A 6 -50.36 19.80 -0.88
N GLN A 7 -50.98 19.17 0.13
CA GLN A 7 -50.26 18.34 1.10
C GLN A 7 -49.72 17.05 0.49
N ALA A 8 -50.47 16.41 -0.42
CA ALA A 8 -49.99 15.24 -1.16
C ALA A 8 -48.83 15.58 -2.12
N ALA A 9 -48.89 16.72 -2.81
CA ALA A 9 -47.80 17.17 -3.68
C ALA A 9 -46.52 17.53 -2.87
N ALA A 10 -46.67 18.15 -1.70
CA ALA A 10 -45.54 18.44 -0.82
C ALA A 10 -44.91 17.17 -0.21
N ALA A 11 -45.71 16.16 0.12
CA ALA A 11 -45.20 14.87 0.60
C ALA A 11 -44.46 14.09 -0.50
N VAL A 12 -44.94 14.13 -1.75
CA VAL A 12 -44.24 13.51 -2.89
C VAL A 12 -42.94 14.26 -3.22
N LEU A 13 -42.93 15.60 -3.15
CA LEU A 13 -41.72 16.40 -3.34
C LEU A 13 -40.67 16.17 -2.23
N ALA A 14 -41.11 15.99 -0.97
CA ALA A 14 -40.24 15.65 0.15
C ALA A 14 -39.71 14.20 0.05
N LEU A 15 -40.51 13.24 -0.44
CA LEU A 15 -40.05 11.87 -0.71
C LEU A 15 -39.08 11.79 -1.89
N THR A 16 -39.22 12.64 -2.92
CA THR A 16 -38.24 12.75 -4.01
C THR A 16 -36.97 13.51 -3.62
N ALA A 17 -37.03 14.39 -2.62
CA ALA A 17 -35.86 15.10 -2.08
C ALA A 17 -35.03 14.24 -1.11
N ILE A 18 -35.63 13.19 -0.52
CA ILE A 18 -34.91 12.17 0.28
C ILE A 18 -34.24 11.12 -0.64
N ALA A 19 -34.62 11.05 -1.92
CA ALA A 19 -33.82 10.40 -2.97
C ALA A 19 -32.63 11.26 -3.44
N GLY A 20 -32.15 12.15 -2.56
CA GLY A 20 -31.01 13.03 -2.77
C GLY A 20 -29.70 12.25 -2.86
N ALA A 21 -29.32 11.95 -4.10
CA ALA A 21 -28.01 11.50 -4.55
C ALA A 21 -27.47 10.25 -3.82
N ALA A 22 -27.66 9.09 -4.45
CA ALA A 22 -26.66 8.03 -4.40
C ALA A 22 -25.33 8.64 -4.89
N HIS A 23 -24.58 9.30 -4.00
CA HIS A 23 -23.24 9.77 -4.31
C HIS A 23 -22.44 8.51 -4.64
N GLY A 24 -21.98 8.43 -5.90
CA GLY A 24 -21.08 7.37 -6.33
C GLY A 24 -19.89 7.29 -5.38
N PHE A 25 -19.32 6.09 -5.22
CA PHE A 25 -18.11 5.92 -4.44
C PHE A 25 -16.96 6.75 -5.03
N GLU A 26 -16.30 7.57 -4.21
CA GLU A 26 -15.10 8.31 -4.64
C GLU A 26 -13.90 7.36 -4.63
N PHE A 27 -13.40 7.01 -5.81
CA PHE A 27 -12.32 6.03 -5.96
C PHE A 27 -10.93 6.63 -5.71
N HIS A 28 -10.71 7.88 -6.11
CA HIS A 28 -9.41 8.52 -5.95
C HIS A 28 -9.14 8.82 -4.48
N GLU A 29 -7.94 8.53 -4.01
CA GLU A 29 -7.53 8.73 -2.61
C GLU A 29 -8.37 7.94 -1.59
N ALA A 30 -9.17 6.97 -2.03
CA ALA A 30 -9.96 6.13 -1.15
C ALA A 30 -9.05 5.35 -0.18
N THR A 31 -9.32 5.50 1.12
CA THR A 31 -8.66 4.73 2.18
C THR A 31 -9.31 3.36 2.32
N ILE A 32 -8.63 2.42 2.99
CA ILE A 32 -9.17 1.10 3.32
C ILE A 32 -10.47 1.24 4.11
N ASP A 33 -10.53 2.17 5.06
CA ASP A 33 -11.75 2.41 5.85
C ASP A 33 -12.92 2.86 4.97
N ALA A 34 -12.68 3.78 4.02
CA ALA A 34 -13.68 4.24 3.06
C ALA A 34 -14.12 3.09 2.14
N ILE A 35 -13.16 2.32 1.60
CA ILE A 35 -13.42 1.14 0.77
C ILE A 35 -14.29 0.13 1.52
N GLN A 36 -13.94 -0.21 2.76
CA GLN A 36 -14.72 -1.15 3.57
C GLN A 36 -16.10 -0.60 3.92
N LEU A 37 -16.24 0.72 4.13
CA LEU A 37 -17.56 1.35 4.29
C LEU A 37 -18.40 1.22 3.02
N GLY A 38 -17.81 1.46 1.85
CA GLY A 38 -18.45 1.30 0.54
C GLY A 38 -18.89 -0.13 0.27
N PHE A 39 -18.07 -1.12 0.66
CA PHE A 39 -18.45 -2.53 0.59
C PHE A 39 -19.62 -2.86 1.51
N ARG A 40 -19.66 -2.29 2.73
CA ARG A 40 -20.74 -2.57 3.70
C ARG A 40 -22.06 -1.92 3.35
N ASN A 41 -22.04 -0.70 2.82
CA ASN A 41 -23.26 0.04 2.48
C ASN A 41 -23.75 -0.20 1.04
N GLY A 42 -23.01 -1.01 0.26
CA GLY A 42 -23.36 -1.37 -1.11
C GLY A 42 -23.04 -0.31 -2.16
N SER A 43 -22.38 0.80 -1.81
CA SER A 43 -21.97 1.82 -2.79
C SER A 43 -20.75 1.40 -3.61
N LEU A 44 -20.04 0.34 -3.20
CA LEU A 44 -18.88 -0.21 -3.87
C LEU A 44 -18.90 -1.74 -3.82
N THR A 45 -18.38 -2.39 -4.87
CA THR A 45 -18.02 -3.82 -4.87
C THR A 45 -16.52 -3.99 -5.10
N SER A 46 -15.94 -5.10 -4.64
CA SER A 46 -14.54 -5.44 -4.89
C SER A 46 -14.27 -5.51 -6.39
N THR A 47 -15.19 -6.10 -7.15
CA THR A 47 -15.10 -6.17 -8.61
C THR A 47 -15.04 -4.77 -9.25
N ALA A 48 -15.88 -3.82 -8.80
CA ALA A 48 -15.84 -2.44 -9.29
C ALA A 48 -14.53 -1.74 -8.92
N LEU A 49 -14.04 -1.94 -7.69
CA LEU A 49 -12.76 -1.40 -7.24
C LEU A 49 -11.58 -1.94 -8.05
N VAL A 50 -11.55 -3.25 -8.33
CA VAL A 50 -10.51 -3.87 -9.15
C VAL A 50 -10.56 -3.37 -10.59
N ARG A 51 -11.75 -3.25 -11.19
CA ARG A 51 -11.91 -2.64 -12.53
C ARG A 51 -11.33 -1.24 -12.57
N PHE A 52 -11.67 -0.38 -11.59
CA PHE A 52 -11.12 0.97 -11.50
C PHE A 52 -9.59 0.97 -11.53
N TYR A 53 -8.93 0.14 -10.71
CA TYR A 53 -7.46 0.10 -10.68
C TYR A 53 -6.86 -0.49 -11.96
N LEU A 54 -7.49 -1.49 -12.58
CA LEU A 54 -7.06 -2.00 -13.88
C LEU A 54 -7.15 -0.93 -14.98
N ASP A 55 -8.19 -0.10 -14.95
CA ASP A 55 -8.35 1.04 -15.87
C ASP A 55 -7.27 2.11 -15.62
N GLN A 56 -6.97 2.43 -14.35
CA GLN A 56 -5.87 3.33 -14.02
C GLN A 56 -4.51 2.78 -14.48
N ILE A 57 -4.28 1.47 -14.32
CA ILE A 57 -3.08 0.79 -14.83
C ILE A 57 -3.02 0.92 -16.36
N GLY A 58 -4.10 0.60 -17.08
CA GLY A 58 -4.15 0.71 -18.54
C GLY A 58 -3.84 2.12 -19.04
N ARG A 59 -4.33 3.15 -18.33
CA ARG A 59 -4.13 4.56 -18.70
C ARG A 59 -2.74 5.09 -18.37
N LEU A 60 -2.21 4.78 -17.19
CA LEU A 60 -1.01 5.43 -16.65
C LEU A 60 0.27 4.61 -16.83
N ASN A 61 0.17 3.28 -16.84
CA ASN A 61 1.35 2.41 -16.89
C ASN A 61 2.18 2.51 -18.19
N PRO A 62 1.62 2.80 -19.39
CA PRO A 62 2.44 3.05 -20.58
C PRO A 62 3.47 4.16 -20.38
N LEU A 63 3.17 5.14 -19.52
CA LEU A 63 4.04 6.25 -19.17
C LEU A 63 4.88 5.97 -17.92
N LEU A 64 4.24 5.50 -16.84
CA LEU A 64 4.87 5.38 -15.53
C LEU A 64 5.66 4.08 -15.32
N ARG A 65 5.32 3.00 -16.06
CA ARG A 65 5.94 1.67 -15.98
C ARG A 65 6.10 1.13 -14.54
N ALA A 66 5.12 1.43 -13.69
CA ALA A 66 5.11 1.06 -12.28
C ALA A 66 4.65 -0.39 -12.05
N VAL A 67 3.79 -0.91 -12.93
CA VAL A 67 3.25 -2.28 -12.87
C VAL A 67 3.92 -3.11 -13.95
N ILE A 68 4.63 -4.16 -13.56
CA ILE A 68 5.36 -5.03 -14.49
C ILE A 68 4.47 -6.17 -15.03
N GLU A 69 3.46 -6.56 -14.28
CA GLU A 69 2.53 -7.64 -14.67
C GLU A 69 1.21 -7.49 -13.91
N VAL A 70 0.08 -7.66 -14.61
CA VAL A 70 -1.26 -7.66 -14.01
C VAL A 70 -1.71 -9.11 -13.81
N ASN A 71 -2.38 -9.39 -12.70
CA ASN A 71 -2.92 -10.72 -12.44
C ASN A 71 -4.15 -10.97 -13.32
N PRO A 72 -4.12 -11.97 -14.24
CA PRO A 72 -5.28 -12.27 -15.08
C PRO A 72 -6.50 -12.73 -14.27
N ASP A 73 -6.29 -13.22 -13.04
CA ASP A 73 -7.35 -13.67 -12.14
C ASP A 73 -7.90 -12.56 -11.21
N ALA A 74 -7.39 -11.32 -11.26
CA ALA A 74 -7.75 -10.27 -10.29
C ALA A 74 -9.26 -10.04 -10.20
N LEU A 75 -9.97 -9.96 -11.34
CA LEU A 75 -11.42 -9.77 -11.37
C LEU A 75 -12.18 -10.99 -10.83
N ARG A 76 -11.68 -12.20 -11.10
CA ARG A 76 -12.26 -13.44 -10.57
C ARG A 76 -12.11 -13.50 -9.05
N GLN A 77 -10.94 -13.16 -8.52
CA GLN A 77 -10.67 -13.07 -7.08
C GLN A 77 -11.58 -12.03 -6.41
N ALA A 78 -11.77 -10.88 -7.05
CA ALA A 78 -12.67 -9.83 -6.59
C ALA A 78 -14.13 -10.30 -6.52
N ALA A 79 -14.61 -10.98 -7.56
CA ALA A 79 -15.95 -11.55 -7.59
C ALA A 79 -16.16 -12.61 -6.50
N CYS A 80 -15.14 -13.43 -6.20
CA CYS A 80 -15.18 -14.35 -5.06
C CYS A 80 -15.32 -13.59 -3.73
N ALA A 81 -14.53 -12.53 -3.52
CA ALA A 81 -14.61 -11.72 -2.31
C ALA A 81 -15.98 -11.05 -2.13
N ASP A 82 -16.60 -10.58 -3.23
CA ASP A 82 -17.97 -10.05 -3.24
C ASP A 82 -19.00 -11.13 -2.85
N ALA A 83 -18.88 -12.34 -3.41
CA ALA A 83 -19.78 -13.46 -3.11
C ALA A 83 -19.66 -13.94 -1.64
N GLU A 84 -18.44 -14.00 -1.10
CA GLU A 84 -18.21 -14.32 0.32
C GLU A 84 -18.85 -13.29 1.25
N ARG A 85 -18.74 -12.00 0.91
CA ARG A 85 -19.39 -10.93 1.65
C ARG A 85 -20.92 -11.03 1.60
N GLY A 86 -21.48 -11.35 0.43
CA GLY A 86 -22.93 -11.55 0.26
C GLY A 86 -23.50 -12.72 1.07
N ARG A 87 -22.65 -13.67 1.50
CA ARG A 87 -23.04 -14.78 2.39
C ARG A 87 -23.00 -14.42 3.88
N GLY A 88 -22.65 -13.19 4.23
CA GLY A 88 -22.60 -12.72 5.62
C GLY A 88 -21.42 -13.26 6.43
N GLN A 89 -20.35 -13.74 5.78
CA GLN A 89 -19.16 -14.18 6.50
C GLN A 89 -18.44 -12.99 7.15
N PRO A 90 -17.87 -13.14 8.37
CA PRO A 90 -17.03 -12.12 8.96
C PRO A 90 -15.80 -11.86 8.07
N THR A 91 -15.61 -10.61 7.65
CA THR A 91 -14.51 -10.21 6.77
C THR A 91 -13.57 -9.23 7.47
N GLY A 92 -12.25 -9.39 7.26
CA GLY A 92 -11.24 -8.45 7.76
C GLY A 92 -11.10 -7.17 6.94
N ALA A 93 -10.26 -6.24 7.39
CA ALA A 93 -10.06 -4.92 6.76
C ALA A 93 -9.55 -4.97 5.32
N LEU A 94 -8.86 -6.05 4.92
CA LEU A 94 -8.35 -6.22 3.55
C LEU A 94 -9.25 -7.06 2.65
N HIS A 95 -10.39 -7.55 3.13
CA HIS A 95 -11.25 -8.41 2.32
C HIS A 95 -11.76 -7.67 1.09
N GLY A 96 -11.45 -8.17 -0.11
CA GLY A 96 -11.78 -7.55 -1.38
C GLY A 96 -10.92 -6.34 -1.77
N VAL A 97 -9.90 -5.98 -0.98
CA VAL A 97 -9.01 -4.84 -1.28
C VAL A 97 -7.89 -5.29 -2.23
N PRO A 98 -7.69 -4.62 -3.38
CA PRO A 98 -6.62 -4.97 -4.30
C PRO A 98 -5.24 -4.52 -3.82
N VAL A 99 -4.29 -5.45 -3.83
CA VAL A 99 -2.90 -5.24 -3.43
C VAL A 99 -1.94 -5.52 -4.58
N LEU A 100 -0.99 -4.62 -4.78
CA LEU A 100 0.13 -4.80 -5.71
C LEU A 100 1.39 -5.23 -4.95
N LEU A 101 2.09 -6.25 -5.44
CA LEU A 101 3.26 -6.82 -4.77
C LEU A 101 4.52 -6.55 -5.57
N LYS A 102 5.61 -6.09 -4.95
CA LYS A 102 6.91 -5.99 -5.63
C LYS A 102 7.28 -7.33 -6.29
N ASP A 103 7.84 -7.27 -7.50
CA ASP A 103 8.11 -8.45 -8.34
C ASP A 103 9.15 -9.44 -7.78
N ASN A 104 9.74 -9.16 -6.62
CA ASN A 104 10.58 -10.09 -5.89
C ASN A 104 9.81 -10.91 -4.82
N ILE A 105 8.51 -10.66 -4.62
CA ILE A 105 7.67 -11.38 -3.65
C ILE A 105 6.93 -12.50 -4.37
N ALA A 106 7.15 -13.78 -4.02
CA ALA A 106 6.50 -14.89 -4.73
C ALA A 106 4.98 -14.96 -4.50
N THR A 107 4.26 -15.38 -5.54
CA THR A 107 2.81 -15.68 -5.51
C THR A 107 2.51 -16.92 -6.34
N ARG A 108 1.61 -17.79 -5.88
CA ARG A 108 1.07 -18.95 -6.64
C ARG A 108 0.07 -18.58 -7.73
N ASP A 109 -0.26 -17.31 -7.88
CA ASP A 109 -1.09 -16.82 -8.98
C ASP A 109 -0.39 -17.08 -10.33
N ALA A 110 -1.12 -16.91 -11.44
CA ALA A 110 -0.58 -16.97 -12.80
C ALA A 110 0.25 -15.70 -13.12
N LEU A 111 1.29 -15.47 -12.33
CA LEU A 111 2.18 -14.32 -12.34
C LEU A 111 3.63 -14.78 -12.25
N ASN A 112 4.54 -13.99 -12.80
CA ASN A 112 5.97 -14.22 -12.62
C ASN A 112 6.46 -13.59 -11.30
N THR A 113 7.64 -14.04 -10.85
CA THR A 113 8.39 -13.41 -9.76
C THR A 113 9.84 -13.32 -10.23
N THR A 114 10.19 -12.19 -10.83
CA THR A 114 11.42 -12.08 -11.62
C THR A 114 12.48 -11.19 -10.99
N ALA A 115 12.14 -10.46 -9.91
CA ALA A 115 12.96 -9.37 -9.40
C ALA A 115 13.38 -8.38 -10.51
N GLY A 116 12.52 -8.21 -11.52
CA GLY A 116 12.77 -7.39 -12.72
C GLY A 116 13.66 -8.03 -13.80
N SER A 117 14.22 -9.22 -13.57
CA SER A 117 15.21 -9.83 -14.46
C SER A 117 14.60 -10.79 -15.47
N LEU A 118 15.03 -10.70 -16.73
CA LEU A 118 14.61 -11.65 -17.77
C LEU A 118 15.07 -13.09 -17.48
N ALA A 119 16.10 -13.28 -16.66
CA ALA A 119 16.63 -14.61 -16.30
C ALA A 119 15.63 -15.47 -15.51
N LEU A 120 14.66 -14.85 -14.83
CA LEU A 120 13.65 -15.53 -14.04
C LEU A 120 12.26 -15.56 -14.73
N LEU A 121 12.15 -15.05 -15.95
CA LEU A 121 10.90 -15.07 -16.71
C LEU A 121 10.47 -16.53 -16.99
N GLY A 122 9.24 -16.88 -16.63
CA GLY A 122 8.72 -18.24 -16.72
C GLY A 122 9.10 -19.15 -15.55
N SER A 123 9.85 -18.66 -14.55
CA SER A 123 10.15 -19.41 -13.34
C SER A 123 8.88 -19.71 -12.55
N VAL A 124 8.69 -20.98 -12.17
CA VAL A 124 7.50 -21.43 -11.42
C VAL A 124 7.82 -21.44 -9.93
N VAL A 125 7.16 -20.57 -9.17
CA VAL A 125 7.24 -20.58 -7.71
C VAL A 125 6.30 -21.65 -7.14
N ARG A 126 6.81 -22.47 -6.22
CA ARG A 126 6.03 -23.59 -5.64
C ARG A 126 4.93 -23.13 -4.66
N ARG A 127 5.08 -21.94 -4.08
CA ARG A 127 4.22 -21.41 -3.00
C ARG A 127 4.17 -19.89 -2.97
N ASP A 128 3.13 -19.35 -2.34
CA ASP A 128 3.08 -17.93 -1.96
C ASP A 128 4.23 -17.63 -0.99
N ALA A 129 4.76 -16.41 -1.08
CA ALA A 129 5.57 -15.84 -0.01
C ALA A 129 4.74 -15.75 1.29
N GLY A 130 5.40 -15.77 2.45
CA GLY A 130 4.70 -15.76 3.76
C GLY A 130 3.72 -14.59 3.90
N VAL A 131 4.14 -13.40 3.45
CA VAL A 131 3.31 -12.18 3.41
C VAL A 131 2.17 -12.26 2.39
N ALA A 132 2.39 -12.87 1.22
CA ALA A 132 1.35 -13.04 0.21
C ALA A 132 0.27 -14.03 0.69
N ALA A 133 0.68 -15.12 1.33
CA ALA A 133 -0.24 -16.08 1.93
C ALA A 133 -1.09 -15.42 3.05
N ARG A 134 -0.51 -14.50 3.82
CA ARG A 134 -1.22 -13.71 4.83
C ARG A 134 -2.24 -12.76 4.23
N LEU A 135 -1.86 -12.00 3.20
CA LEU A 135 -2.79 -11.14 2.47
C LEU A 135 -3.96 -11.93 1.89
N ARG A 136 -3.70 -13.12 1.33
CA ARG A 136 -4.75 -14.01 0.81
C ARG A 136 -5.68 -14.49 1.92
N ARG A 137 -5.16 -14.87 3.09
CA ARG A 137 -5.99 -15.21 4.27
C ARG A 137 -6.81 -14.04 4.78
N ALA A 138 -6.33 -12.81 4.62
CA ALA A 138 -7.07 -11.60 4.94
C ALA A 138 -8.12 -11.21 3.87
N GLY A 139 -8.24 -12.00 2.80
CA GLY A 139 -9.19 -11.77 1.70
C GLY A 139 -8.75 -10.71 0.69
N ALA A 140 -7.49 -10.29 0.71
CA ALA A 140 -6.97 -9.33 -0.26
C ALA A 140 -6.92 -9.93 -1.67
N VAL A 141 -7.16 -9.08 -2.68
CA VAL A 141 -7.09 -9.47 -4.10
C VAL A 141 -5.70 -9.13 -4.62
N VAL A 142 -4.94 -10.12 -5.12
CA VAL A 142 -3.63 -9.86 -5.71
C VAL A 142 -3.85 -9.23 -7.08
N LEU A 143 -3.63 -7.92 -7.20
CA LEU A 143 -3.84 -7.15 -8.43
C LEU A 143 -2.76 -7.43 -9.48
N GLY A 144 -1.52 -7.68 -9.04
CA GLY A 144 -0.38 -7.88 -9.92
C GLY A 144 0.95 -7.60 -9.23
N LYS A 145 1.96 -7.31 -10.05
CA LYS A 145 3.36 -7.13 -9.67
C LYS A 145 3.82 -5.69 -9.95
N SER A 146 4.49 -5.03 -9.00
CA SER A 146 5.19 -3.76 -9.25
C SER A 146 6.60 -3.98 -9.80
N ASN A 147 7.01 -3.10 -10.71
CA ASN A 147 8.35 -3.05 -11.25
C ASN A 147 9.36 -2.67 -10.15
N PRO A 148 10.42 -3.47 -9.92
CA PRO A 148 11.50 -3.13 -9.00
C PRO A 148 12.68 -2.46 -9.74
N SER A 149 13.63 -1.86 -9.02
CA SER A 149 15.02 -1.81 -9.54
C SER A 149 15.52 -3.26 -9.64
N GLU A 150 16.09 -3.66 -10.78
CA GLU A 150 16.44 -5.06 -11.00
C GLU A 150 17.35 -5.61 -9.90
N TRP A 151 17.08 -6.84 -9.44
CA TRP A 151 17.79 -7.47 -8.31
C TRP A 151 17.79 -6.63 -7.04
N SER A 152 16.71 -5.88 -6.83
CA SER A 152 16.55 -4.96 -5.70
C SER A 152 17.71 -3.96 -5.56
N GLU A 153 18.27 -3.50 -6.69
CA GLU A 153 19.42 -2.57 -6.75
C GLU A 153 20.75 -3.19 -6.29
N PHE A 154 20.80 -4.51 -6.06
CA PHE A 154 22.05 -5.26 -5.86
C PHE A 154 22.73 -5.65 -7.19
N ARG A 155 22.31 -4.99 -8.28
CA ARG A 155 22.98 -4.91 -9.57
C ARG A 155 23.08 -3.42 -9.92
N GLN A 156 24.19 -3.01 -10.52
CA GLN A 156 24.38 -1.61 -10.93
C GLN A 156 23.39 -1.23 -12.05
N VAL A 157 22.31 -0.55 -11.68
CA VAL A 157 21.24 -0.06 -12.57
C VAL A 157 20.70 1.27 -12.06
N ASP A 158 20.00 2.01 -12.92
CA ASP A 158 19.23 3.17 -12.50
C ASP A 158 18.06 2.76 -11.59
N ASN A 159 17.72 3.65 -10.64
CA ASN A 159 16.57 3.47 -9.77
C ASN A 159 15.28 3.28 -10.56
N GLY A 160 14.54 2.21 -10.23
CA GLY A 160 13.29 1.85 -10.89
C GLY A 160 13.43 1.28 -12.30
N TRP A 161 14.66 1.03 -12.77
CA TRP A 161 14.90 0.31 -14.02
C TRP A 161 14.99 -1.21 -13.80
N SER A 162 14.35 -1.96 -14.69
CA SER A 162 14.62 -3.38 -14.85
C SER A 162 14.57 -3.80 -16.32
N ALA A 163 15.26 -4.87 -16.70
CA ALA A 163 15.28 -5.34 -18.08
C ALA A 163 13.86 -5.78 -18.54
N ARG A 164 13.06 -6.33 -17.63
CA ARG A 164 11.70 -6.78 -17.94
C ARG A 164 10.67 -5.65 -17.92
N GLY A 165 10.71 -4.76 -16.93
CA GLY A 165 9.70 -3.70 -16.75
C GLY A 165 10.06 -2.36 -17.40
N GLY A 166 11.32 -2.17 -17.77
CA GLY A 166 11.86 -0.89 -18.20
C GLY A 166 11.98 0.11 -17.05
N GLN A 167 12.02 1.40 -17.39
CA GLN A 167 12.22 2.49 -16.45
C GLN A 167 10.90 2.97 -15.82
N THR A 168 10.73 2.73 -14.53
CA THR A 168 9.67 3.37 -13.72
C THR A 168 9.88 4.88 -13.67
N ARG A 169 8.82 5.69 -13.77
CA ARG A 169 8.90 7.16 -13.74
C ARG A 169 8.11 7.73 -12.56
N ASN A 170 8.66 8.78 -11.93
CA ASN A 170 8.00 9.48 -10.84
C ASN A 170 6.73 10.21 -11.35
N PRO A 171 5.56 10.05 -10.69
CA PRO A 171 4.30 10.58 -11.19
C PRO A 171 4.15 12.10 -10.99
N TYR A 172 4.96 12.72 -10.12
CA TYR A 172 4.94 14.17 -9.90
C TYR A 172 5.78 14.92 -10.93
N VAL A 173 6.94 14.37 -11.28
CA VAL A 173 7.85 14.91 -12.29
C VAL A 173 8.49 13.74 -13.03
N LEU A 174 8.09 13.51 -14.28
CA LEU A 174 8.51 12.31 -15.05
C LEU A 174 10.02 12.16 -15.22
N SER A 175 10.76 13.28 -15.23
CA SER A 175 12.23 13.28 -15.34
C SER A 175 12.93 13.09 -13.99
N SER A 176 12.20 13.11 -12.87
CA SER A 176 12.76 12.88 -11.54
C SER A 176 12.88 11.40 -11.22
N ASP A 177 13.86 11.09 -10.37
CA ASP A 177 14.09 9.76 -9.84
C ASP A 177 12.86 9.29 -9.02
N PRO A 178 12.28 8.09 -9.26
CA PRO A 178 11.29 7.49 -8.36
C PRO A 178 11.91 6.91 -7.08
N CYS A 179 13.24 6.90 -6.97
CA CYS A 179 14.06 6.09 -6.06
C CYS A 179 13.80 4.58 -6.19
N GLY A 180 14.58 3.78 -5.46
CA GLY A 180 14.57 2.33 -5.54
C GLY A 180 14.77 1.66 -4.18
N SER A 181 14.68 0.33 -4.11
CA SER A 181 14.37 -0.56 -5.22
C SER A 181 12.88 -0.89 -5.38
N SER A 182 12.00 -0.46 -4.47
CA SER A 182 10.55 -0.66 -4.58
C SER A 182 9.85 0.46 -5.39
N ALA A 183 10.47 0.89 -6.49
CA ALA A 183 10.06 2.04 -7.29
C ALA A 183 8.59 1.94 -7.74
N GLY A 184 8.22 0.83 -8.39
CA GLY A 184 6.86 0.62 -8.89
C GLY A 184 5.81 0.59 -7.78
N SER A 185 6.13 0.09 -6.58
CA SER A 185 5.20 0.11 -5.44
C SER A 185 4.93 1.55 -4.98
N GLY A 186 5.98 2.38 -4.86
CA GLY A 186 5.85 3.80 -4.52
C GLY A 186 5.05 4.59 -5.57
N VAL A 187 5.40 4.42 -6.85
CA VAL A 187 4.70 5.10 -7.95
C VAL A 187 3.26 4.65 -8.09
N ALA A 188 2.98 3.34 -8.02
CA ALA A 188 1.63 2.82 -8.15
C ALA A 188 0.72 3.27 -7.00
N ALA A 189 1.24 3.34 -5.77
CA ALA A 189 0.52 3.90 -4.64
C ALA A 189 0.17 5.38 -4.86
N ALA A 190 1.16 6.19 -5.25
CA ALA A 190 1.00 7.63 -5.46
C ALA A 190 0.07 7.98 -6.64
N ALA A 191 0.09 7.18 -7.70
CA ALA A 191 -0.68 7.41 -8.92
C ALA A 191 -2.09 6.77 -8.91
N ASN A 192 -2.58 6.28 -7.76
CA ASN A 192 -3.85 5.55 -7.62
C ASN A 192 -3.97 4.35 -8.59
N MET A 193 -2.87 3.61 -8.81
CA MET A 193 -2.86 2.39 -9.63
C MET A 193 -3.09 1.11 -8.81
N ALA A 194 -3.14 1.23 -7.48
CA ALA A 194 -3.53 0.18 -6.55
C ALA A 194 -4.10 0.79 -5.26
N ALA A 195 -4.93 0.04 -4.52
CA ALA A 195 -5.39 0.49 -3.21
C ALA A 195 -4.24 0.52 -2.21
N VAL A 196 -3.45 -0.55 -2.17
CA VAL A 196 -2.25 -0.69 -1.34
C VAL A 196 -1.16 -1.45 -2.08
N THR A 197 0.09 -1.27 -1.65
CA THR A 197 1.22 -1.99 -2.24
C THR A 197 2.18 -2.52 -1.17
N LEU A 198 2.94 -3.56 -1.51
CA LEU A 198 4.08 -4.02 -0.71
C LEU A 198 5.40 -3.71 -1.42
N GLY A 199 6.40 -3.35 -0.62
CA GLY A 199 7.81 -3.26 -1.01
C GLY A 199 8.68 -4.16 -0.14
N THR A 200 9.96 -4.23 -0.49
CA THR A 200 10.98 -4.89 0.32
C THR A 200 12.11 -3.90 0.61
N ASP A 201 12.71 -4.01 1.78
CA ASP A 201 13.74 -3.09 2.24
C ASP A 201 14.95 -3.87 2.77
N THR A 202 16.12 -3.59 2.20
CA THR A 202 17.43 -4.01 2.73
C THR A 202 18.09 -2.80 3.37
N ASP A 203 18.25 -1.72 2.59
CA ASP A 203 18.69 -0.42 3.05
C ASP A 203 17.98 0.71 2.28
N GLY A 204 16.84 1.18 2.80
CA GLY A 204 16.07 2.29 2.24
C GLY A 204 15.10 1.93 1.13
N SER A 205 15.05 0.67 0.67
CA SER A 205 14.25 0.27 -0.50
C SER A 205 12.73 0.33 -0.34
N ILE A 206 12.19 0.61 0.86
CA ILE A 206 10.80 1.02 1.12
C ILE A 206 10.75 2.53 1.39
N LEU A 207 11.62 3.03 2.27
CA LEU A 207 11.55 4.42 2.75
C LEU A 207 11.89 5.45 1.67
N CYS A 208 12.90 5.18 0.84
CA CYS A 208 13.32 6.08 -0.22
C CYS A 208 12.26 6.28 -1.31
N PRO A 209 11.72 5.21 -1.95
CA PRO A 209 10.66 5.39 -2.94
C PRO A 209 9.38 5.93 -2.30
N SER A 210 9.14 5.70 -1.01
CA SER A 210 7.99 6.33 -0.33
C SER A 210 8.16 7.85 -0.21
N SER A 211 9.36 8.30 0.20
CA SER A 211 9.69 9.72 0.31
C SER A 211 9.67 10.45 -1.05
N PHE A 212 10.24 9.84 -2.09
CA PHE A 212 10.35 10.45 -3.42
C PHE A 212 9.01 10.51 -4.18
N ASN A 213 8.06 9.64 -3.82
CA ASN A 213 6.72 9.61 -4.43
C ASN A 213 5.62 10.06 -3.47
N SER A 214 5.96 10.78 -2.39
CA SER A 214 5.01 11.39 -1.46
C SER A 214 3.95 10.42 -0.90
N VAL A 215 4.38 9.21 -0.54
CA VAL A 215 3.54 8.17 0.08
C VAL A 215 4.16 7.69 1.40
N VAL A 216 3.40 6.94 2.18
CA VAL A 216 3.84 6.37 3.45
C VAL A 216 4.45 4.99 3.24
N GLY A 217 5.67 4.79 3.73
CA GLY A 217 6.33 3.50 3.78
C GLY A 217 6.64 3.10 5.22
N ILE A 218 6.37 1.85 5.58
CA ILE A 218 6.81 1.30 6.87
C ILE A 218 7.86 0.22 6.60
N ARG A 219 9.10 0.45 7.03
CA ARG A 219 10.13 -0.59 7.16
C ARG A 219 9.99 -1.20 8.57
N PRO A 220 9.44 -2.41 8.73
CA PRO A 220 9.25 -2.98 10.05
C PRO A 220 10.56 -3.53 10.62
N THR A 221 10.57 -3.77 11.93
CA THR A 221 11.66 -4.50 12.61
C THR A 221 11.98 -5.80 11.90
N LEU A 222 13.26 -6.16 11.81
CA LEU A 222 13.68 -7.41 11.20
C LEU A 222 12.97 -8.61 11.85
N GLY A 223 12.41 -9.47 11.01
CA GLY A 223 11.64 -10.64 11.43
C GLY A 223 10.19 -10.36 11.82
N LEU A 224 9.73 -9.10 11.87
CA LEU A 224 8.31 -8.85 12.18
C LEU A 224 7.38 -9.37 11.08
N THR A 225 7.84 -9.30 9.83
CA THR A 225 7.18 -9.85 8.63
C THR A 225 8.05 -10.96 8.05
N SER A 226 7.41 -12.00 7.51
CA SER A 226 8.13 -13.13 6.90
C SER A 226 8.81 -12.75 5.60
N ARG A 227 10.02 -13.26 5.39
CA ARG A 227 10.78 -13.11 4.15
C ARG A 227 10.77 -14.38 3.30
N ALA A 228 10.13 -15.45 3.78
CA ALA A 228 10.03 -16.70 3.06
C ALA A 228 9.33 -16.49 1.70
N GLY A 229 9.96 -16.96 0.62
CA GLY A 229 9.45 -16.78 -0.74
C GLY A 229 9.70 -15.39 -1.34
N VAL A 230 10.56 -14.56 -0.73
CA VAL A 230 11.05 -13.32 -1.34
C VAL A 230 12.45 -13.57 -1.92
N VAL A 231 12.72 -13.09 -3.14
CA VAL A 231 14.08 -13.11 -3.72
C VAL A 231 14.97 -12.21 -2.85
N PRO A 232 15.97 -12.75 -2.15
CA PRO A 232 16.68 -12.04 -1.09
C PRO A 232 17.83 -11.17 -1.62
N ILE A 233 18.28 -10.23 -0.78
CA ILE A 233 19.66 -9.70 -0.80
C ILE A 233 20.41 -10.26 0.40
N THR A 234 19.93 -9.98 1.62
CA THR A 234 20.58 -10.43 2.86
C THR A 234 19.60 -10.70 3.99
N PRO A 235 19.67 -11.87 4.65
CA PRO A 235 18.83 -12.17 5.80
C PRO A 235 19.14 -11.30 7.03
N LEU A 236 20.19 -10.47 7.01
CA LEU A 236 20.56 -9.60 8.12
C LEU A 236 19.82 -8.26 8.11
N GLN A 237 19.20 -7.88 6.99
CA GLN A 237 18.55 -6.57 6.86
C GLN A 237 17.22 -6.62 6.12
N ASP A 238 17.00 -7.64 5.28
CA ASP A 238 15.80 -7.76 4.46
C ASP A 238 14.53 -7.80 5.31
N THR A 239 13.53 -7.03 4.89
CA THR A 239 12.20 -7.03 5.46
C THR A 239 11.16 -6.67 4.40
N VAL A 240 9.91 -7.06 4.62
CA VAL A 240 8.78 -6.69 3.75
C VAL A 240 7.89 -5.72 4.48
N GLY A 241 7.45 -4.67 3.80
CA GLY A 241 6.59 -3.66 4.42
C GLY A 241 5.66 -2.97 3.44
N PRO A 242 4.61 -2.32 3.97
CA PRO A 242 3.62 -1.61 3.17
C PRO A 242 4.16 -0.28 2.62
N ILE A 243 3.72 0.06 1.42
CA ILE A 243 3.84 1.39 0.81
C ILE A 243 2.43 1.82 0.37
N CYS A 244 1.86 2.82 1.04
CA CYS A 244 0.46 3.23 0.90
C CYS A 244 0.32 4.76 0.94
N ARG A 245 -0.79 5.31 0.45
CA ARG A 245 -1.02 6.77 0.45
C ARG A 245 -1.20 7.35 1.86
N THR A 246 -1.77 6.57 2.78
CA THR A 246 -2.01 7.00 4.15
C THR A 246 -1.32 6.09 5.17
N LEU A 247 -1.03 6.65 6.35
CA LEU A 247 -0.52 5.87 7.48
C LEU A 247 -1.53 4.84 7.98
N SER A 248 -2.84 5.16 7.95
CA SER A 248 -3.90 4.21 8.33
C SER A 248 -3.83 2.96 7.46
N ASP A 249 -3.77 3.14 6.13
CA ASP A 249 -3.72 2.03 5.19
C ASP A 249 -2.45 1.19 5.37
N ALA A 250 -1.29 1.85 5.55
CA ALA A 250 -0.04 1.16 5.82
C ALA A 250 -0.12 0.31 7.11
N VAL A 251 -0.76 0.81 8.17
CA VAL A 251 -0.92 0.08 9.43
C VAL A 251 -1.90 -1.10 9.29
N HIS A 252 -3.01 -0.95 8.57
CA HIS A 252 -3.91 -2.07 8.26
C HIS A 252 -3.22 -3.18 7.46
N VAL A 253 -2.38 -2.81 6.49
CA VAL A 253 -1.61 -3.77 5.72
C VAL A 253 -0.53 -4.43 6.59
N LEU A 254 0.16 -3.65 7.43
CA LEU A 254 1.14 -4.20 8.38
C LEU A 254 0.50 -5.26 9.27
N ASP A 255 -0.65 -4.96 9.88
CA ASP A 255 -1.40 -5.90 10.73
C ASP A 255 -1.77 -7.19 10.02
N ALA A 256 -2.08 -7.13 8.73
CA ALA A 256 -2.38 -8.32 7.96
C ALA A 256 -1.13 -9.20 7.73
N ILE A 257 0.07 -8.60 7.62
CA ILE A 257 1.29 -9.30 7.19
C ILE A 257 2.28 -9.63 8.32
N VAL A 258 2.10 -9.11 9.54
CA VAL A 258 2.97 -9.44 10.70
C VAL A 258 2.72 -10.84 11.25
N GLY A 259 3.73 -11.41 11.93
CA GLY A 259 3.58 -12.67 12.67
C GLY A 259 4.65 -13.72 12.41
N TYR A 260 4.56 -14.81 13.17
CA TYR A 260 5.42 -15.99 13.03
C TYR A 260 5.18 -16.75 11.72
N ASP A 261 6.27 -17.09 11.02
CA ASP A 261 6.25 -17.99 9.88
C ASP A 261 7.30 -19.08 10.10
N GLU A 262 6.86 -20.34 10.04
CA GLU A 262 7.74 -21.51 10.21
C GLU A 262 8.86 -21.55 9.15
N LEU A 263 8.56 -21.07 7.94
CA LEU A 263 9.50 -21.05 6.82
C LEU A 263 10.51 -19.89 6.91
N ASP A 264 10.35 -19.04 7.91
CA ASP A 264 11.27 -17.99 8.32
C ASP A 264 11.36 -17.91 9.86
N ALA A 265 11.39 -19.08 10.52
CA ALA A 265 11.29 -19.16 11.98
C ALA A 265 12.46 -18.46 12.68
N ALA A 266 13.66 -18.50 12.08
CA ALA A 266 14.86 -17.89 12.64
C ALA A 266 14.71 -16.38 12.85
N ALA A 267 14.07 -15.67 11.91
CA ALA A 267 13.83 -14.24 12.06
C ALA A 267 12.52 -13.95 12.81
N THR A 268 11.44 -14.69 12.49
CA THR A 268 10.10 -14.31 12.94
C THR A 268 9.75 -14.71 14.37
N ARG A 269 10.40 -15.76 14.93
CA ARG A 269 10.08 -16.32 16.25
C ARG A 269 10.19 -15.31 17.40
N VAL A 270 11.20 -14.45 17.37
CA VAL A 270 11.41 -13.45 18.44
C VAL A 270 10.53 -12.24 18.20
N ALA A 271 10.56 -11.68 16.99
CA ALA A 271 9.82 -10.47 16.64
C ALA A 271 8.30 -10.64 16.82
N SER A 272 7.75 -11.82 16.52
CA SER A 272 6.31 -12.08 16.64
C SER A 272 5.79 -11.98 18.08
N LYS A 273 6.66 -12.13 19.09
CA LYS A 273 6.28 -11.98 20.51
C LYS A 273 5.98 -10.53 20.89
N PHE A 274 6.45 -9.57 20.10
CA PHE A 274 6.27 -8.14 20.31
C PHE A 274 5.10 -7.56 19.51
N ILE A 275 4.32 -8.43 18.84
CA ILE A 275 3.09 -7.99 18.19
C ILE A 275 2.06 -7.67 19.30
N PRO A 276 1.53 -6.45 19.34
CA PRO A 276 0.59 -6.03 20.36
C PRO A 276 -0.71 -6.85 20.28
N PRO A 277 -1.29 -7.29 21.41
CA PRO A 277 -2.64 -7.84 21.42
C PRO A 277 -3.62 -6.82 20.81
N GLY A 278 -4.37 -7.22 19.77
CA GLY A 278 -5.26 -6.32 19.03
C GLY A 278 -4.63 -5.55 17.86
N GLY A 279 -3.36 -5.82 17.52
CA GLY A 279 -2.70 -5.27 16.33
C GLY A 279 -2.22 -3.82 16.48
N TYR A 280 -1.60 -3.29 15.45
CA TYR A 280 -1.05 -1.94 15.38
C TYR A 280 -2.10 -0.87 15.10
N VAL A 281 -3.24 -1.22 14.51
CA VAL A 281 -4.36 -0.28 14.23
C VAL A 281 -4.81 0.47 15.49
N GLN A 282 -4.74 -0.15 16.68
CA GLN A 282 -5.08 0.50 17.95
C GLN A 282 -4.23 1.73 18.29
N PHE A 283 -3.09 1.92 17.62
CA PHE A 283 -2.19 3.05 17.82
C PHE A 283 -2.42 4.20 16.84
N LEU A 284 -3.41 4.10 15.93
CA LEU A 284 -3.85 5.19 15.07
C LEU A 284 -4.65 6.23 15.88
N LYS A 285 -3.92 7.11 16.58
CA LYS A 285 -4.47 8.15 17.44
C LYS A 285 -4.17 9.53 16.88
N LYS A 286 -5.20 10.36 16.69
CA LYS A 286 -5.05 11.73 16.16
C LYS A 286 -4.12 12.59 17.01
N ASP A 287 -4.15 12.41 18.33
CA ASP A 287 -3.32 13.12 19.31
C ASP A 287 -2.07 12.30 19.73
N GLY A 288 -1.66 11.32 18.93
CA GLY A 288 -0.58 10.39 19.27
C GLY A 288 0.77 11.05 19.58
N LEU A 289 1.01 12.25 19.04
CA LEU A 289 2.22 13.05 19.28
C LEU A 289 2.27 13.73 20.65
N ARG A 290 1.13 13.92 21.33
CA ARG A 290 1.08 14.64 22.60
C ARG A 290 1.97 13.96 23.64
N GLY A 291 2.91 14.73 24.19
CA GLY A 291 3.87 14.27 25.19
C GLY A 291 4.98 13.36 24.64
N LYS A 292 5.03 13.08 23.33
CA LYS A 292 6.12 12.27 22.74
C LYS A 292 7.39 13.09 22.64
N ARG A 293 8.50 12.47 23.02
CA ARG A 293 9.85 13.05 22.93
C ARG A 293 10.53 12.52 21.68
N VAL A 294 10.88 13.41 20.75
CA VAL A 294 11.49 13.04 19.46
C VAL A 294 12.88 13.66 19.36
N GLY A 295 13.89 12.81 19.17
CA GLY A 295 15.26 13.23 18.89
C GLY A 295 15.41 13.64 17.43
N VAL A 296 15.88 14.87 17.19
CA VAL A 296 16.06 15.43 15.85
C VAL A 296 17.54 15.41 15.50
N LEU A 297 17.91 14.61 14.49
CA LEU A 297 19.29 14.46 14.00
C LEU A 297 19.71 15.65 13.12
N ARG A 298 20.00 16.81 13.72
CA ARG A 298 20.27 18.05 12.95
C ARG A 298 21.53 17.94 12.09
N GLY A 299 22.54 17.20 12.55
CA GLY A 299 23.79 16.97 11.81
C GLY A 299 23.57 16.42 10.40
N PHE A 300 22.58 15.53 10.22
CA PHE A 300 22.25 14.94 8.93
C PHE A 300 21.73 15.96 7.90
N PHE A 301 21.18 17.08 8.39
CA PHE A 301 20.57 18.10 7.54
C PHE A 301 21.44 19.31 7.24
N GLN A 302 22.69 19.34 7.75
CA GLN A 302 23.62 20.46 7.54
C GLN A 302 23.94 20.68 6.05
N SER A 303 24.05 19.61 5.27
CA SER A 303 24.28 19.66 3.82
C SER A 303 23.11 20.26 3.03
N TYR A 304 21.94 20.46 3.66
CA TYR A 304 20.75 21.06 3.07
C TYR A 304 20.54 22.53 3.48
N ALA A 305 21.53 23.17 4.12
CA ALA A 305 21.46 24.58 4.50
C ALA A 305 21.05 25.47 3.32
N GLY A 306 20.12 26.41 3.56
CA GLY A 306 19.59 27.32 2.53
C GLY A 306 18.60 26.72 1.53
N THR A 307 18.46 25.40 1.48
CA THR A 307 17.58 24.72 0.51
C THR A 307 16.10 24.80 0.91
N ARG A 308 15.21 24.65 -0.08
CA ARG A 308 13.76 24.50 0.16
C ARG A 308 13.45 23.27 1.02
N ARG A 309 14.22 22.19 0.87
CA ARG A 309 14.06 20.93 1.63
C ARG A 309 14.21 21.17 3.13
N LEU A 310 15.25 21.89 3.54
CA LEU A 310 15.45 22.22 4.96
C LEU A 310 14.32 23.11 5.52
N ARG A 311 13.84 24.08 4.74
CA ARG A 311 12.71 24.92 5.17
C ARG A 311 11.43 24.11 5.40
N VAL A 312 11.10 23.19 4.49
CA VAL A 312 9.93 22.31 4.64
C VAL A 312 10.10 21.38 5.84
N TYR A 313 11.30 20.84 6.06
CA TYR A 313 11.61 20.02 7.22
C TYR A 313 11.38 20.76 8.55
N GLU A 314 11.89 21.98 8.69
CA GLU A 314 11.68 22.79 9.89
C GLU A 314 10.19 23.16 10.09
N GLN A 315 9.43 23.38 9.00
CA GLN A 315 7.98 23.58 9.06
C GLN A 315 7.23 22.34 9.59
N HIS A 316 7.65 21.13 9.19
CA HIS A 316 7.09 19.90 9.74
C HIS A 316 7.40 19.74 11.22
N LEU A 317 8.64 20.00 11.67
CA LEU A 317 8.99 19.99 13.09
C LEU A 317 8.16 21.01 13.89
N ALA A 318 7.97 22.22 13.35
CA ALA A 318 7.12 23.23 13.98
C ALA A 318 5.66 22.77 14.10
N THR A 319 5.15 22.09 13.07
CA THR A 319 3.79 21.49 13.09
C THR A 319 3.69 20.41 14.17
N MET A 320 4.63 19.46 14.21
CA MET A 320 4.63 18.41 15.24
C MET A 320 4.72 18.98 16.66
N ARG A 321 5.48 20.06 16.87
CA ARG A 321 5.55 20.75 18.18
C ARG A 321 4.22 21.38 18.56
N LYS A 322 3.49 21.98 17.62
CA LYS A 322 2.13 22.52 17.86
C LYS A 322 1.15 21.41 18.27
N GLU A 323 1.33 20.20 17.74
CA GLU A 323 0.56 19.00 18.12
C GLU A 323 1.01 18.35 19.45
N GLY A 324 1.90 19.00 20.22
CA GLY A 324 2.30 18.57 21.55
C GLY A 324 3.51 17.62 21.60
N MET A 325 4.26 17.48 20.49
CA MET A 325 5.56 16.80 20.48
C MET A 325 6.62 17.65 21.19
N VAL A 326 7.42 17.02 22.06
CA VAL A 326 8.63 17.59 22.66
C VAL A 326 9.83 17.26 21.80
N CYS A 327 10.51 18.29 21.28
CA CYS A 327 11.72 18.13 20.48
C CYS A 327 12.96 18.06 21.36
N ILE A 328 13.81 17.05 21.15
CA ILE A 328 15.15 16.94 21.75
C ILE A 328 16.17 17.14 20.63
N PHE A 329 17.06 18.11 20.79
CA PHE A 329 18.12 18.35 19.81
C PHE A 329 19.33 17.50 20.17
N HIS A 330 19.82 16.75 19.18
CA HIS A 330 21.07 16.01 19.21
C HIS A 330 21.89 16.36 17.96
#